data_AF-A0AAW6SRH7-F1
#
_entry.id   AF-A0AAW6SRH7-F1
#
_cell.length_a   1.000
_cell.length_b   1.000
_cell.length_c   1.000
_cell.angle_alpha   90.00
_cell.angle_beta   90.00
_cell.angle_gamma   90.00
#
_symmetry.space_group_name_H-M   'P 1'
#
loop_
_entity.id
_entity.type
_entity.pdbx_description
1 polymer ?
#
loop_
_entity_poly.entity_id
_entity_poly.type
_entity_poly.pdbx_seq_one_letter_code
_entity_poly.pdbx_strand_id
1 'polypeptide(L)' 'MKEIDKNHMDRFTVAGTNIDEVKRQNERSGMSYNQVKELLAKTTGGKGTWIYSDTNIEEVKKKNQNQQ' A
#
# COMPACT_ATOMS: atom_id res chain seq x y z
N MET A 1 -14.43 23.63 34.09
CA MET A 1 -13.88 22.87 32.95
C MET A 1 -14.48 21.47 32.97
N LYS A 2 -15.15 21.02 31.89
CA LYS A 2 -15.51 19.60 31.73
C LYS A 2 -14.24 18.84 31.34
N GLU A 3 -13.91 17.78 32.06
CA GLU A 3 -12.88 16.83 31.64
C GLU A 3 -13.27 16.29 30.27
N ILE A 4 -12.42 16.54 29.28
CA ILE A 4 -12.60 16.00 27.94
C ILE A 4 -12.03 14.58 28.01
N ASP A 5 -12.91 13.59 27.95
CA ASP A 5 -12.57 12.17 27.96
C ASP A 5 -11.54 11.89 26.85
N LYS A 6 -10.28 11.63 27.25
CA LYS A 6 -9.16 11.42 26.33
C LYS A 6 -9.43 10.27 25.35
N ASN A 7 -10.22 9.27 25.76
CA ASN A 7 -10.61 8.13 24.93
C ASN A 7 -11.49 8.52 23.74
N HIS A 8 -12.19 9.65 23.81
CA HIS A 8 -13.03 10.12 22.72
C HIS A 8 -12.24 10.86 21.64
N MET A 9 -11.09 11.45 22.00
CA MET A 9 -10.20 12.15 21.05
C MET A 9 -9.34 11.15 20.27
N ASP A 10 -8.92 10.04 20.88
CA ASP A 10 -8.08 9.04 20.20
C ASP A 10 -8.79 8.30 19.04
N ARG A 11 -10.13 8.35 19.01
CA ARG A 11 -10.95 7.73 17.95
C ARG A 11 -11.20 8.65 16.76
N PHE A 12 -10.91 9.95 16.87
CA PHE A 12 -11.17 10.91 15.80
C PHE A 12 -9.91 11.71 15.45
N THR A 13 -9.66 11.93 14.17
CA THR A 13 -8.59 12.87 13.75
C THR A 13 -8.97 14.31 14.08
N VAL A 14 -8.01 15.24 14.01
CA VAL A 14 -8.27 16.69 14.17
C VAL A 14 -9.33 17.20 13.18
N ALA A 15 -9.44 16.56 12.01
CA ALA A 15 -10.47 16.85 11.00
C ALA A 15 -11.83 16.20 11.30
N GLY A 16 -11.99 15.47 12.42
CA GLY A 16 -13.22 14.78 12.79
C GLY A 16 -13.41 13.40 12.13
N THR A 17 -12.38 12.81 11.53
CA THR A 17 -12.48 11.50 10.88
C THR A 17 -12.46 10.38 11.92
N ASN A 18 -13.49 9.52 11.93
CA ASN A 18 -13.54 8.34 12.80
C ASN A 18 -12.54 7.27 12.34
N ILE A 19 -11.54 6.99 13.18
CA ILE A 19 -10.44 6.06 12.90
C ILE A 19 -10.92 4.61 12.84
N ASP A 20 -11.85 4.21 13.71
CA ASP A 20 -12.35 2.83 13.76
C ASP A 20 -13.16 2.49 12.51
N GLU A 21 -13.95 3.43 12.02
CA GLU A 21 -14.71 3.26 10.79
C GLU A 21 -13.77 3.17 9.57
N VAL A 22 -12.72 3.97 9.51
CA VAL A 22 -11.70 3.89 8.45
C VAL A 22 -10.99 2.53 8.46
N LYS A 23 -10.61 2.01 9.64
CA LYS A 23 -10.01 0.68 9.76
C LYS A 23 -10.96 -0.41 9.25
N ARG A 24 -12.23 -0.38 9.67
CA ARG A 24 -13.26 -1.32 9.23
C ARG A 24 -13.47 -1.27 7.72
N GLN A 25 -13.47 -0.09 7.13
CA GLN A 25 -13.58 0.06 5.67
C GLN A 25 -12.32 -0.48 4.97
N ASN A 26 -11.12 -0.18 5.47
CA ASN A 26 -9.87 -0.69 4.92
C ASN A 26 -9.81 -2.23 4.93
N GLU A 27 -10.26 -2.87 6.01
CA GLU A 27 -10.39 -4.34 6.09
C GLU A 27 -11.35 -4.91 5.04
N ARG A 28 -12.36 -4.13 4.63
CA ARG A 28 -13.36 -4.51 3.62
C ARG A 28 -13.02 -4.03 2.20
N SER A 29 -11.93 -3.28 2.03
CA SER A 29 -11.56 -2.65 0.75
C SER A 29 -10.87 -3.60 -0.23
N GLY A 30 -10.57 -4.82 0.20
CA GLY A 30 -9.82 -5.80 -0.61
C GLY A 30 -8.31 -5.59 -0.54
N MET A 31 -7.59 -6.10 -1.54
CA MET A 31 -6.12 -6.00 -1.58
C MET A 31 -5.69 -4.56 -1.83
N SER A 32 -4.69 -4.12 -1.05
CA SER A 32 -3.99 -2.88 -1.37
C SER A 32 -3.31 -2.96 -2.74
N TYR A 33 -3.05 -1.80 -3.33
CA TYR A 33 -2.34 -1.69 -4.60
C TYR A 33 -1.02 -2.50 -4.63
N ASN A 34 -0.24 -2.48 -3.54
CA ASN A 34 1.01 -3.23 -3.45
C ASN A 34 0.78 -4.74 -3.41
N GLN A 35 -0.26 -5.20 -2.71
CA GLN A 35 -0.65 -6.60 -2.68
C GLN A 35 -1.16 -7.07 -4.05
N VAL A 36 -1.92 -6.24 -4.75
CA VAL A 36 -2.34 -6.52 -6.13
C VAL A 36 -1.13 -6.61 -7.06
N LYS A 37 -0.20 -5.66 -6.97
CA LYS A 37 1.04 -5.66 -7.77
C LYS A 37 1.86 -6.94 -7.53
N GLU A 38 2.01 -7.35 -6.28
CA GLU A 38 2.72 -8.58 -5.93
C GLU A 38 1.97 -9.83 -6.43
N LEU A 39 0.64 -9.88 -6.25
CA LEU A 39 -0.18 -10.99 -6.74
C LEU A 39 -0.07 -11.13 -8.26
N LEU A 40 -0.13 -10.02 -9.00
CA LEU A 40 0.01 -10.02 -10.46
C LEU A 40 1.42 -10.48 -10.87
N ALA A 41 2.47 -9.98 -10.22
CA ALA A 41 3.83 -10.44 -10.46
C ALA A 41 3.98 -11.95 -10.24
N LYS A 42 3.35 -12.50 -9.18
CA LYS A 42 3.41 -13.93 -8.82
C LYS A 42 2.56 -14.84 -9.72
N THR A 43 1.35 -14.41 -10.08
CA THR A 43 0.36 -15.27 -10.77
C THR A 43 0.40 -15.15 -12.28
N THR A 44 0.70 -13.98 -12.83
CA THR A 44 0.76 -13.76 -14.28
C THR A 44 2.19 -13.56 -14.81
N GLY A 45 3.18 -13.58 -13.91
CA GLY A 45 4.60 -13.51 -14.26
C GLY A 45 5.01 -12.18 -14.88
N GLY A 46 4.26 -11.09 -14.65
CA GLY A 46 4.54 -9.78 -15.23
C GLY A 46 4.49 -9.74 -16.77
N LYS A 47 3.85 -10.72 -17.41
CA LYS A 47 3.69 -10.74 -18.87
C LYS A 47 2.74 -9.61 -19.29
N GLY A 48 3.30 -8.56 -19.88
CA GLY A 48 2.57 -7.40 -20.43
C GLY A 48 2.69 -6.13 -19.59
N THR A 49 3.25 -6.19 -18.37
CA THR A 49 3.31 -5.03 -17.47
C THR A 49 4.56 -4.17 -17.63
N TRP A 50 5.45 -4.51 -18.56
CA TRP A 50 6.63 -3.70 -18.88
C TRP A 50 6.29 -2.27 -19.32
N ILE A 51 5.12 -2.06 -19.92
CA ILE A 51 4.65 -0.71 -20.30
C ILE A 51 4.25 0.15 -19.08
N TYR A 52 4.00 -0.47 -17.92
CA TYR A 52 3.59 0.21 -16.69
C TYR A 52 4.72 0.32 -15.66
N SER A 53 5.92 -0.15 -16.01
CA SER A 53 7.09 -0.10 -15.14
C SER A 53 8.15 0.75 -15.82
N ASP A 54 8.53 1.86 -15.21
CA ASP A 54 9.68 2.69 -15.64
C ASP A 54 11.04 1.98 -15.41
N THR A 55 11.01 0.68 -15.12
CA THR A 55 12.20 -0.09 -14.80
C THR A 55 12.91 -0.45 -16.10
N ASN A 56 14.07 0.17 -16.32
CA ASN A 56 14.96 -0.19 -17.41
C ASN A 56 15.58 -1.58 -17.17
N ILE A 57 15.08 -2.58 -17.90
CA ILE A 57 15.50 -3.98 -17.77
C ILE A 57 17.01 -4.15 -18.01
N GLU A 58 17.60 -3.35 -18.90
CA GLU A 58 19.04 -3.43 -19.22
C GLU A 58 19.91 -2.90 -18.07
N GLU A 59 19.46 -1.89 -17.34
CA GLU A 59 20.15 -1.42 -16.14
C GLU A 59 20.07 -2.43 -14.99
N VAL A 60 18.92 -3.08 -14.82
CA VAL A 60 18.74 -4.11 -13.79
C VAL A 60 19.65 -5.31 -14.07
N LYS A 61 19.72 -5.78 -15.32
CA LYS A 61 20.64 -6.87 -15.71
C LYS A 61 22.10 -6.52 -15.41
N LYS A 62 22.55 -5.31 -15.77
CA LYS A 62 23.92 -4.85 -15.50
C LYS A 62 24.22 -4.79 -14.00
N LYS A 63 23.29 -4.27 -13.18
CA LYS A 63 23.44 -4.25 -11.71
C LYS A 63 23.56 -5.66 -11.14
N ASN A 64 22.72 -6.59 -11.58
CA ASN A 64 22.73 -7.96 -11.05
C ASN A 64 23.98 -8.74 -11.45
N GLN A 65 24.55 -8.47 -12.64
CA GLN A 65 25.82 -9.05 -13.08
C GLN A 65 27.03 -8.46 -12.36
N ASN A 66 27.01 -7.16 -12.05
CA ASN A 66 28.10 -6.49 -11.34
C ASN A 66 28.07 -6.75 -9.81
N GLN A 67 27.02 -7.39 -9.30
CA GLN A 67 26.87 -7.78 -7.89
C GLN A 67 27.23 -9.25 -7.62
N GLN A 68 27.67 -9.99 -8.65
CA GLN A 68 28.27 -11.33 -8.53
C GLN A 68 29.79 -11.24 -8.63
#